data_AF-A0A937GAL8-F1
#
_entry.id   AF-A0A937GAL8-F1
#
_cell.length_a   1.000
_cell.length_b   1.000
_cell.length_c   1.000
_cell.angle_alpha   90.00
_cell.angle_beta   90.00
_cell.angle_gamma   90.00
#
_symmetry.space_group_name_H-M   'P 1'
#
loop_
_entity.id
_entity.type
_entity.pdbx_description
1 polymer ?
#
loop_
_entity_poly.entity_id
_entity_poly.type
_entity_poly.pdbx_seq_one_letter_code
_entity_poly.pdbx_strand_id
1 'polypeptide(L)'
;MFDKIFSLFAIIFVSPIILILSIFIILFDGVPIFFKQKRVGKNGKLFNVYKFRSMVKNAEDTLKNDKDLYQKYINNDYKLDPSEDPRILPIGNFIRKASIDELPQFFNVLKGDMSVVGPRPVVPSELNDLYGDKSIIYTSVKPGITGLWQASGRSELKGEDRVKLDIEGIQKKSFLFDIYIILKTIHVVFTKRGAH
;
A
#
# COMPACT_ATOMS: atom_id res chain seq x y z
N MET A 1 5.88 -20.84 -3.80
CA MET A 1 5.01 -21.39 -4.87
C MET A 1 3.59 -20.86 -4.73
N PHE A 2 2.96 -21.01 -3.55
CA PHE A 2 1.66 -20.43 -3.22
C PHE A 2 1.48 -18.96 -3.67
N ASP A 3 2.38 -18.06 -3.26
CA ASP A 3 2.27 -16.62 -3.58
C ASP A 3 2.10 -16.32 -5.08
N LYS A 4 2.88 -17.01 -5.93
CA LYS A 4 2.84 -16.80 -7.38
C LYS A 4 1.54 -17.32 -7.99
N ILE A 5 1.09 -18.49 -7.55
CA ILE A 5 -0.17 -19.09 -8.02
C ILE A 5 -1.35 -18.22 -7.58
N PHE A 6 -1.41 -17.84 -6.30
CA PHE A 6 -2.44 -16.96 -5.78
C PHE A 6 -2.48 -15.63 -6.52
N SER A 7 -1.32 -15.00 -6.72
CA SER A 7 -1.24 -13.71 -7.41
C SER A 7 -1.63 -13.80 -8.88
N LEU A 8 -1.32 -14.92 -9.55
CA LEU A 8 -1.75 -15.15 -10.93
C LEU A 8 -3.28 -15.21 -11.03
N PHE A 9 -3.93 -16.00 -10.16
CA PHE A 9 -5.40 -16.07 -10.11
C PHE A 9 -6.01 -14.72 -9.72
N ALA A 10 -5.44 -14.04 -8.72
CA ALA A 10 -5.89 -12.71 -8.32
C ALA A 10 -5.83 -11.73 -9.49
N ILE A 11 -4.72 -11.66 -10.23
CA ILE A 11 -4.56 -10.79 -11.40
C ILE A 11 -5.61 -11.10 -12.46
N ILE A 12 -5.86 -12.37 -12.78
CA ILE A 12 -6.90 -12.75 -13.75
C ILE A 12 -8.26 -12.20 -13.29
N PHE A 13 -8.63 -12.43 -12.03
CA PHE A 13 -9.90 -11.99 -11.47
C PHE A 13 -10.03 -10.46 -11.40
N VAL A 14 -8.95 -9.75 -11.04
CA VAL A 14 -8.97 -8.28 -10.94
C VAL A 14 -8.67 -7.57 -12.25
N SER A 15 -8.26 -8.29 -13.30
CA SER A 15 -7.88 -7.69 -14.60
C SER A 15 -8.96 -6.81 -15.23
N PRO A 16 -10.28 -7.13 -15.15
CA PRO A 16 -11.31 -6.24 -15.67
C PRO A 16 -11.35 -4.91 -14.91
N ILE A 17 -11.21 -4.94 -13.58
CA ILE A 17 -11.16 -3.75 -12.73
C ILE A 17 -9.90 -2.93 -13.07
N ILE A 18 -8.76 -3.59 -13.25
CA ILE A 18 -7.50 -2.93 -13.61
C ILE A 18 -7.67 -2.19 -14.94
N LEU A 19 -8.27 -2.83 -15.95
CA LEU A 19 -8.49 -2.24 -17.26
C LEU A 19 -9.43 -1.03 -17.19
N ILE A 20 -10.57 -1.15 -16.51
CA ILE A 20 -11.55 -0.07 -16.35
C ILE A 20 -10.89 1.14 -15.67
N LEU A 21 -10.19 0.94 -14.55
CA LEU A 21 -9.52 2.04 -13.85
C LEU A 21 -8.39 2.66 -14.68
N SER A 22 -7.68 1.86 -15.47
CA SER A 22 -6.65 2.35 -16.39
C SER A 22 -7.25 3.31 -17.42
N ILE A 23 -8.41 2.97 -17.99
CA ILE A 23 -9.13 3.84 -18.94
C ILE A 23 -9.53 5.15 -18.26
N PHE A 24 -10.16 5.09 -17.09
CA PHE A 24 -10.54 6.31 -16.36
C PHE A 24 -9.33 7.22 -16.06
N ILE A 25 -8.23 6.68 -15.57
CA ILE A 25 -7.02 7.46 -15.29
C ILE A 25 -6.49 8.12 -16.57
N ILE A 26 -6.47 7.39 -17.69
CA ILE A 26 -6.04 7.95 -18.98
C ILE A 26 -6.97 9.07 -19.45
N LEU A 27 -8.29 8.89 -19.32
CA LEU A 27 -9.26 9.90 -19.75
C LEU A 27 -9.21 11.17 -18.91
N PHE A 28 -8.98 11.05 -17.59
CA PHE A 28 -8.93 12.20 -16.69
C PHE A 28 -7.60 12.93 -16.70
N ASP A 29 -6.49 12.20 -16.74
CA ASP A 29 -5.16 12.81 -16.57
C ASP A 29 -4.06 12.06 -17.32
N GLY A 30 -4.38 11.23 -18.32
CA GLY A 30 -3.42 10.56 -19.20
C GLY A 30 -2.49 9.53 -18.53
N VAL A 31 -1.36 9.27 -19.16
CA VAL A 31 -0.32 8.33 -18.69
C VAL A 31 0.73 9.02 -17.81
N PRO A 32 1.36 8.32 -16.83
CA PRO A 32 1.31 6.87 -16.58
C PRO A 32 0.07 6.42 -15.79
N ILE A 33 -0.40 5.18 -15.99
CA ILE A 33 -1.51 4.62 -15.18
C ILE A 33 -1.04 4.26 -13.76
N PHE A 34 0.16 3.68 -13.67
CA PHE A 34 0.71 3.21 -12.40
C PHE A 34 1.70 4.20 -11.82
N PHE A 35 1.56 4.44 -10.52
CA PHE A 35 2.57 5.09 -9.70
C PHE A 35 3.57 4.03 -9.19
N LYS A 36 4.85 4.42 -9.12
CA LYS A 36 5.94 3.56 -8.63
C LYS A 36 6.61 4.24 -7.45
N GLN A 37 6.79 3.50 -6.37
CA GLN A 37 7.49 4.01 -5.19
C GLN A 37 8.55 3.03 -4.71
N LYS A 38 9.75 3.52 -4.42
CA LYS A 38 10.81 2.72 -3.82
C LYS A 38 10.42 2.32 -2.39
N ARG A 39 10.50 1.02 -2.10
CA ARG A 39 10.23 0.43 -0.79
C ARG A 39 11.32 -0.57 -0.42
N VAL A 40 11.46 -0.80 0.88
CA VAL A 40 12.39 -1.78 1.44
C VAL A 40 11.80 -3.19 1.31
N GLY A 41 12.57 -4.09 0.72
CA GLY A 41 12.22 -5.50 0.57
C GLY A 41 13.09 -6.42 1.45
N LYS A 42 13.04 -7.72 1.14
CA LYS A 42 13.85 -8.73 1.82
C LYS A 42 15.34 -8.40 1.72
N ASN A 43 16.07 -8.62 2.81
CA ASN A 43 17.48 -8.33 3.00
C ASN A 43 17.83 -6.84 2.76
N GLY A 44 16.87 -5.94 2.96
CA GLY A 44 17.05 -4.50 2.74
C GLY A 44 17.05 -4.08 1.27
N LYS A 45 16.86 -5.02 0.31
CA LYS A 45 16.90 -4.71 -1.12
C LYS A 45 15.73 -3.80 -1.50
N LEU A 46 16.03 -2.69 -2.16
CA LEU A 46 15.01 -1.77 -2.65
C LEU A 46 14.30 -2.32 -3.89
N PHE A 47 12.99 -2.12 -3.96
CA PHE A 47 12.17 -2.43 -5.13
C PHE A 47 11.08 -1.38 -5.34
N ASN A 48 10.48 -1.37 -6.54
CA ASN A 48 9.38 -0.46 -6.85
C ASN A 48 8.04 -1.14 -6.56
N VAL A 49 7.32 -0.69 -5.54
CA VAL A 49 5.91 -1.03 -5.35
C VAL A 49 5.09 -0.39 -6.46
N TYR A 50 4.18 -1.16 -7.06
CA TYR A 50 3.21 -0.66 -8.03
C TYR A 50 1.90 -0.28 -7.36
N LYS A 51 1.36 0.88 -7.72
CA LYS A 51 0.03 1.32 -7.34
C LYS A 51 -0.71 1.93 -8.51
N PHE A 52 -2.03 1.98 -8.48
CA PHE A 52 -2.74 2.91 -9.36
C PHE A 52 -2.40 4.34 -8.98
N ARG A 53 -2.25 5.18 -10.00
CA ARG A 53 -2.12 6.60 -9.82
C ARG A 53 -3.49 7.18 -9.45
N SER A 54 -3.63 7.61 -8.21
CA SER A 54 -4.83 8.27 -7.68
C SER A 54 -4.70 9.79 -7.61
N MET A 55 -3.52 10.32 -7.97
CA MET A 55 -3.22 11.76 -7.99
C MET A 55 -2.82 12.24 -9.40
N VAL A 56 -2.99 13.53 -9.66
CA VAL A 56 -2.54 14.19 -10.91
C VAL A 56 -1.03 14.04 -11.13
N LYS A 57 -0.55 14.11 -12.38
CA LYS A 57 0.88 13.86 -12.70
C LYS A 57 1.82 14.78 -11.93
N ASN A 58 1.42 16.04 -11.81
CA ASN A 58 2.23 17.09 -11.20
C ASN A 58 1.76 17.37 -9.77
N ALA A 59 1.31 16.34 -9.04
CA ALA A 59 0.75 16.47 -7.70
C ALA A 59 1.66 17.26 -6.73
N GLU A 60 2.98 17.10 -6.84
CA GLU A 60 3.92 17.84 -6.01
C GLU A 60 3.97 19.34 -6.37
N ASP A 61 3.98 19.68 -7.66
CA ASP A 61 3.95 21.06 -8.12
C ASP A 61 2.61 21.72 -7.81
N THR A 62 1.49 21.00 -8.00
CA THR A 62 0.14 21.44 -7.62
C THR A 62 0.09 21.82 -6.15
N LEU A 63 0.74 21.05 -5.26
CA LEU A 63 0.81 21.40 -3.84
C LEU A 63 1.68 22.62 -3.59
N LYS A 64 2.90 22.65 -4.14
CA LYS A 64 3.89 23.71 -3.84
C LYS A 64 3.48 25.07 -4.39
N ASN A 65 2.70 25.09 -5.48
CA ASN A 65 2.19 26.32 -6.09
C ASN A 65 1.06 26.97 -5.27
N ASP A 66 0.43 26.24 -4.35
CA ASP A 66 -0.56 26.75 -3.41
C ASP A 66 0.06 26.84 -2.01
N LYS A 67 0.49 28.04 -1.63
CA LYS A 67 1.21 28.26 -0.36
C LYS A 67 0.36 27.96 0.86
N ASP A 68 -0.92 28.32 0.83
CA ASP A 68 -1.82 28.13 1.98
C ASP A 68 -2.13 26.63 2.16
N LEU A 69 -2.37 25.94 1.05
CA LEU A 69 -2.55 24.50 1.06
C LEU A 69 -1.27 23.76 1.48
N TYR A 70 -0.10 24.20 1.03
CA TYR A 70 1.18 23.61 1.42
C TYR A 70 1.45 23.80 2.91
N GLN A 71 1.13 24.96 3.47
CA GLN A 71 1.23 25.19 4.92
C GLN A 71 0.25 24.31 5.69
N LYS A 72 -1.00 24.19 5.23
CA LYS A 72 -1.98 23.27 5.82
C LYS A 72 -1.51 21.82 5.79
N TYR A 73 -0.88 21.39 4.69
CA TYR A 73 -0.29 20.06 4.54
C TYR A 73 0.82 19.79 5.55
N ILE A 74 1.76 20.74 5.74
CA ILE A 74 2.84 20.61 6.73
C ILE A 74 2.28 20.58 8.15
N ASN A 75 1.36 21.49 8.47
CA ASN A 75 0.75 21.60 9.80
C ASN A 75 -0.08 20.37 10.18
N ASN A 76 -0.52 19.59 9.21
CA ASN A 76 -1.33 18.39 9.40
C ASN A 76 -0.55 17.09 9.10
N ASP A 77 0.70 17.01 9.53
CA ASP A 77 1.54 15.80 9.44
C ASP A 77 1.61 15.24 8.00
N TYR A 78 1.86 16.14 7.05
CA TYR A 78 1.99 15.82 5.62
C TYR A 78 0.74 15.12 5.07
N LYS A 79 -0.44 15.55 5.49
CA LYS A 79 -1.74 15.06 5.02
C LYS A 79 -2.71 16.21 4.77
N LEU A 80 -3.53 16.06 3.75
CA LEU A 80 -4.70 16.91 3.48
C LEU A 80 -5.95 16.06 3.56
N ASP A 81 -7.08 16.70 3.87
CA ASP A 81 -8.37 16.04 3.72
C ASP A 81 -8.58 15.68 2.23
N PRO A 82 -8.96 14.44 1.89
CA PRO A 82 -9.16 14.05 0.49
C PRO A 82 -10.17 14.90 -0.28
N SER A 83 -11.12 15.56 0.40
CA SER A 83 -12.09 16.46 -0.21
C SER A 83 -11.53 17.85 -0.57
N GLU A 84 -10.42 18.24 0.07
CA GLU A 84 -9.75 19.52 -0.15
C GLU A 84 -8.43 19.37 -0.92
N ASP A 85 -7.99 18.14 -1.20
CA ASP A 85 -6.72 17.88 -1.86
C ASP A 85 -6.87 17.94 -3.40
N PRO A 86 -6.46 19.05 -4.05
CA PRO A 86 -6.62 19.23 -5.50
C PRO A 86 -5.73 18.28 -6.31
N ARG A 87 -4.83 17.56 -5.65
CA ARG A 87 -3.98 16.57 -6.29
C ARG A 87 -4.73 15.29 -6.58
N ILE A 88 -5.83 15.00 -5.88
CA ILE A 88 -6.54 13.73 -6.01
C ILE A 88 -7.40 13.76 -7.28
N LEU A 89 -7.27 12.73 -8.13
CA LEU A 89 -8.13 12.59 -9.30
C LEU A 89 -9.60 12.41 -8.87
N PRO A 90 -10.60 12.78 -9.69
CA PRO A 90 -12.01 12.59 -9.34
C PRO A 90 -12.35 11.15 -8.90
N ILE A 91 -11.80 10.15 -9.59
CA ILE A 91 -11.92 8.73 -9.23
C ILE A 91 -10.94 8.28 -8.13
N GLY A 92 -9.90 9.08 -7.87
CA GLY A 92 -8.79 8.78 -6.96
C GLY A 92 -9.24 8.56 -5.52
N ASN A 93 -10.24 9.30 -5.05
CA ASN A 93 -10.80 9.10 -3.70
C ASN A 93 -11.43 7.71 -3.56
N PHE A 94 -12.21 7.28 -4.55
CA PHE A 94 -12.80 5.94 -4.55
C PHE A 94 -11.72 4.85 -4.58
N ILE A 95 -10.72 4.99 -5.46
CA ILE A 95 -9.61 4.04 -5.58
C ILE A 95 -8.89 3.86 -4.23
N ARG A 96 -8.65 4.95 -3.49
CA ARG A 96 -7.97 4.92 -2.19
C ARG A 96 -8.85 4.32 -1.09
N LYS A 97 -10.10 4.77 -0.96
CA LYS A 97 -11.03 4.30 0.07
C LYS A 97 -11.32 2.81 -0.06
N ALA A 98 -11.45 2.32 -1.29
CA ALA A 98 -11.68 0.90 -1.56
C ALA A 98 -10.38 0.06 -1.51
N SER A 99 -9.21 0.65 -1.22
CA SER A 99 -7.89 -0.01 -1.26
C SER A 99 -7.58 -0.66 -2.62
N ILE A 100 -8.20 -0.15 -3.71
CA ILE A 100 -8.02 -0.68 -5.06
C ILE A 100 -6.69 -0.19 -5.65
N ASP A 101 -6.11 0.90 -5.11
CA ASP A 101 -4.80 1.40 -5.54
C ASP A 101 -3.69 0.35 -5.40
N GLU A 102 -3.85 -0.64 -4.53
CA GLU A 102 -2.83 -1.65 -4.24
C GLU A 102 -2.94 -2.92 -5.09
N LEU A 103 -3.99 -3.09 -5.90
CA LEU A 103 -4.13 -4.27 -6.76
C LEU A 103 -2.92 -4.51 -7.69
N PRO A 104 -2.25 -3.48 -8.25
CA PRO A 104 -1.04 -3.70 -9.05
C PRO A 104 0.12 -4.37 -8.29
N GLN A 105 0.10 -4.42 -6.95
CA GLN A 105 1.14 -5.09 -6.16
C GLN A 105 1.14 -6.61 -6.37
N PHE A 106 0.07 -7.22 -6.88
CA PHE A 106 0.12 -8.64 -7.30
C PHE A 106 1.20 -8.88 -8.39
N PHE A 107 1.49 -7.88 -9.23
CA PHE A 107 2.62 -7.97 -10.16
C PHE A 107 3.97 -8.00 -9.43
N ASN A 108 4.12 -7.30 -8.30
CA ASN A 108 5.33 -7.38 -7.46
C ASN A 108 5.49 -8.78 -6.84
N VAL A 109 4.38 -9.42 -6.45
CA VAL A 109 4.42 -10.80 -5.94
C VAL A 109 4.84 -11.79 -7.02
N LEU A 110 4.30 -11.67 -8.24
CA LEU A 110 4.73 -12.49 -9.37
C LEU A 110 6.23 -12.33 -9.69
N LYS A 111 6.73 -11.10 -9.67
CA LYS A 111 8.16 -10.78 -9.85
C LYS A 111 9.03 -11.33 -8.71
N GLY A 112 8.42 -11.60 -7.55
CA GLY A 112 9.10 -12.13 -6.38
C GLY A 112 9.64 -11.06 -5.43
N ASP A 113 9.31 -9.79 -5.64
CA ASP A 113 9.69 -8.69 -4.74
C ASP A 113 8.88 -8.74 -3.43
N MET A 114 7.61 -9.17 -3.53
CA MET A 114 6.66 -9.23 -2.42
C MET A 114 6.12 -10.65 -2.21
N SER A 115 5.43 -10.83 -1.08
CA SER A 115 4.60 -11.98 -0.70
C SER A 115 3.12 -11.55 -0.69
N VAL A 116 2.18 -12.49 -0.71
CA VAL A 116 0.76 -12.14 -0.49
C VAL A 116 0.58 -11.66 0.95
N VAL A 117 1.16 -12.40 1.90
CA VAL A 117 1.16 -12.08 3.33
C VAL A 117 2.57 -11.79 3.83
N GLY A 118 2.73 -10.67 4.53
CA GLY A 118 3.99 -10.18 5.08
C GLY A 118 3.85 -8.77 5.66
N PRO A 119 4.90 -8.22 6.29
CA PRO A 119 4.84 -6.88 6.85
C PRO A 119 4.65 -5.83 5.74
N ARG A 120 4.05 -4.70 6.08
CA ARG A 120 3.83 -3.60 5.12
C ARG A 120 5.18 -3.09 4.57
N PRO A 121 5.35 -2.95 3.24
CA PRO A 121 6.57 -2.35 2.67
C PRO A 121 6.70 -0.88 3.10
N VAL A 122 7.82 -0.52 3.74
CA VAL A 122 8.12 0.84 4.21
C VAL A 122 9.03 1.59 3.24
N VAL A 123 8.99 2.93 3.26
CA VAL A 123 10.00 3.69 2.50
C VAL A 123 11.36 3.56 3.19
N PRO A 124 12.48 3.73 2.48
CA PRO A 124 13.80 3.60 3.08
C PRO A 124 14.02 4.48 4.31
N SER A 125 13.50 5.71 4.30
CA SER A 125 13.60 6.64 5.43
C SER A 125 12.86 6.13 6.68
N GLU A 126 11.71 5.46 6.50
CA GLU A 126 10.90 4.94 7.61
C GLU A 126 11.49 3.70 8.29
N LEU A 127 12.45 3.01 7.66
CA LEU A 127 12.91 1.71 8.17
C LEU A 127 13.57 1.86 9.55
N ASN A 128 14.55 2.75 9.67
CA ASN A 128 15.27 2.96 10.91
C ASN A 128 14.38 3.67 11.93
N ASP A 129 13.62 4.68 11.49
CA ASP A 129 12.74 5.49 12.33
C ASP A 129 11.65 4.65 13.02
N LEU A 130 11.08 3.66 12.31
CA LEU A 130 10.02 2.81 12.86
C LEU A 130 10.54 1.56 13.54
N TYR A 131 11.52 0.86 12.94
CA TYR A 131 11.89 -0.49 13.40
C TYR A 131 13.16 -0.51 14.25
N GLY A 132 14.07 0.47 14.11
CA GLY A 132 15.36 0.46 14.80
C GLY A 132 16.07 -0.90 14.69
N ASP A 133 16.42 -1.50 15.84
CA ASP A 133 17.07 -2.82 15.92
C ASP A 133 16.22 -3.96 15.34
N LYS A 134 14.88 -3.81 15.29
CA LYS A 134 13.96 -4.79 14.73
C LYS A 134 13.97 -4.78 13.19
N SER A 135 14.68 -3.85 12.55
CA SER A 135 14.83 -3.78 11.09
C SER A 135 15.41 -5.08 10.49
N ILE A 136 16.27 -5.78 11.23
CA ILE A 136 16.84 -7.07 10.79
C ILE A 136 15.77 -8.16 10.72
N ILE A 137 14.82 -8.17 11.66
CA ILE A 137 13.70 -9.09 11.66
C ILE A 137 12.74 -8.72 10.53
N TYR A 138 12.40 -7.43 10.40
CA TYR A 138 11.55 -6.91 9.32
C TYR A 138 12.07 -7.32 7.94
N THR A 139 13.36 -7.11 7.68
CA THR A 139 13.98 -7.40 6.38
C THR A 139 14.28 -8.89 6.16
N SER A 140 14.12 -9.77 7.16
CA SER A 140 14.35 -11.21 7.00
C SER A 140 13.33 -11.90 6.07
N VAL A 141 12.16 -11.27 5.87
CA VAL A 141 11.08 -11.77 5.02
C VAL A 141 10.77 -10.80 3.88
N LYS A 142 10.00 -11.28 2.89
CA LYS A 142 9.45 -10.38 1.88
C LYS A 142 8.29 -9.59 2.50
N PRO A 143 8.17 -8.28 2.19
CA PRO A 143 6.98 -7.53 2.55
C PRO A 143 5.73 -8.09 1.85
N GLY A 144 4.57 -7.86 2.45
CA GLY A 144 3.28 -8.38 2.01
C GLY A 144 2.39 -7.33 1.37
N ILE A 145 1.48 -7.77 0.50
CA ILE A 145 0.31 -6.96 0.11
C ILE A 145 -0.54 -6.71 1.35
N THR A 146 -0.84 -7.78 2.08
CA THR A 146 -1.47 -7.72 3.41
C THR A 146 -0.57 -8.31 4.49
N GLY A 147 -0.91 -8.06 5.74
CA GLY A 147 -0.16 -8.47 6.93
C GLY A 147 -1.03 -8.35 8.17
N LEU A 148 -0.51 -8.82 9.31
CA LEU A 148 -1.26 -8.82 10.57
C LEU A 148 -1.69 -7.40 10.99
N TRP A 149 -0.81 -6.41 10.83
CA TRP A 149 -1.14 -5.01 11.06
C TRP A 149 -2.25 -4.51 10.12
N GLN A 150 -2.12 -4.76 8.81
CA GLN A 150 -3.14 -4.36 7.83
C GLN A 150 -4.51 -5.01 8.08
N ALA A 151 -4.52 -6.20 8.68
CA ALA A 151 -5.76 -6.93 8.99
C ALA A 151 -6.33 -6.61 10.38
N SER A 152 -5.61 -5.90 11.25
CA SER A 152 -6.01 -5.70 12.66
C SER A 152 -6.41 -4.28 13.03
N GLY A 153 -6.04 -3.25 12.25
CA GLY A 153 -6.44 -1.87 12.53
C GLY A 153 -5.86 -0.82 11.57
N ARG A 154 -4.86 -1.16 10.74
CA ARG A 154 -4.29 -0.27 9.71
C ARG A 154 -3.89 1.09 10.30
N SER A 155 -4.46 2.17 9.77
CA SER A 155 -4.18 3.56 10.15
C SER A 155 -4.54 3.92 11.58
N GLU A 156 -5.38 3.13 12.26
CA GLU A 156 -5.69 3.30 13.68
C GLU A 156 -4.52 2.88 14.58
N LEU A 157 -3.66 1.97 14.11
CA LEU A 157 -2.49 1.47 14.84
C LEU A 157 -1.22 2.05 14.25
N LYS A 158 -0.52 2.91 14.99
CA LYS A 158 0.66 3.66 14.53
C LYS A 158 1.90 3.32 15.37
N GLY A 159 3.07 3.74 14.88
CA GLY A 159 4.33 3.65 15.62
C GLY A 159 4.63 2.23 16.12
N GLU A 160 4.83 2.10 17.44
CA GLU A 160 5.24 0.85 18.07
C GLU A 160 4.20 -0.28 17.94
N ASP A 161 2.90 0.02 17.98
CA ASP A 161 1.85 -1.00 17.85
C ASP A 161 1.87 -1.65 16.48
N ARG A 162 2.13 -0.85 15.44
CA ARG A 162 2.34 -1.35 14.08
C ARG A 162 3.55 -2.28 14.04
N VAL A 163 4.68 -1.83 14.57
CA VAL A 163 5.93 -2.62 14.56
C VAL A 163 5.74 -3.93 15.31
N LYS A 164 5.06 -3.91 16.46
CA LYS A 164 4.74 -5.12 17.24
C LYS A 164 3.95 -6.12 16.42
N LEU A 165 2.89 -5.68 15.73
CA LEU A 165 2.07 -6.56 14.89
C LEU A 165 2.80 -7.08 13.65
N ASP A 166 3.65 -6.26 13.03
CA ASP A 166 4.49 -6.71 11.91
C ASP A 166 5.45 -7.82 12.38
N ILE A 167 6.14 -7.63 13.51
CA ILE A 167 7.07 -8.62 14.07
C ILE A 167 6.34 -9.89 14.52
N GLU A 168 5.20 -9.75 15.20
CA GLU A 168 4.36 -10.90 15.57
C GLU A 168 3.91 -11.68 14.34
N GLY A 169 3.51 -10.99 13.27
CA GLY A 169 3.13 -11.61 12.00
C GLY A 169 4.27 -12.40 11.36
N ILE A 170 5.50 -11.90 11.45
CA ILE A 170 6.71 -12.59 10.98
C ILE A 170 6.98 -13.85 11.80
N GLN A 171 6.88 -13.75 13.13
CA GLN A 171 7.18 -14.85 14.05
C GLN A 171 6.14 -15.98 14.00
N LYS A 172 4.85 -15.65 13.82
CA LYS A 172 3.75 -16.63 13.73
C LYS A 172 3.54 -17.21 12.33
N LYS A 173 4.40 -16.85 11.37
CA LYS A 173 4.21 -17.17 9.96
C LYS A 173 4.05 -18.68 9.75
N SER A 174 2.89 -19.05 9.23
CA SER A 174 2.56 -20.41 8.80
C SER A 174 1.50 -20.33 7.71
N PHE A 175 1.33 -21.40 6.94
CA PHE A 175 0.34 -21.43 5.86
C PHE A 175 -1.08 -21.13 6.36
N LEU A 176 -1.51 -21.75 7.47
CA LEU A 176 -2.84 -21.51 8.06
C LEU A 176 -2.99 -20.07 8.57
N PHE A 177 -1.92 -19.52 9.14
CA PHE A 177 -1.93 -18.14 9.61
C PHE A 177 -2.01 -17.13 8.45
N ASP A 178 -1.33 -17.41 7.33
CA ASP A 178 -1.44 -16.59 6.12
C ASP A 178 -2.88 -16.61 5.56
N ILE A 179 -3.54 -17.78 5.52
CA ILE A 179 -4.96 -17.88 5.13
C ILE A 179 -5.85 -17.09 6.09
N TYR A 180 -5.61 -17.18 7.40
CA TYR A 180 -6.33 -16.38 8.40
C TYR A 180 -6.19 -14.87 8.14
N ILE A 181 -4.97 -14.39 7.88
CA ILE A 181 -4.74 -12.97 7.58
C ILE A 181 -5.46 -12.55 6.29
N ILE A 182 -5.43 -13.38 5.24
CA ILE A 182 -6.14 -13.08 3.98
C ILE A 182 -7.64 -12.93 4.24
N LEU A 183 -8.26 -13.88 4.93
CA LEU A 183 -9.70 -13.83 5.25
C LEU A 183 -10.05 -12.63 6.14
N LYS A 184 -9.23 -12.34 7.16
CA LYS A 184 -9.39 -11.17 8.03
C LYS A 184 -9.29 -9.87 7.23
N THR A 185 -8.36 -9.80 6.27
CA THR A 185 -8.20 -8.64 5.38
C THR A 185 -9.44 -8.42 4.53
N ILE A 186 -9.97 -9.49 3.92
CA ILE A 186 -11.20 -9.43 3.11
C ILE A 186 -12.35 -8.86 3.96
N HIS A 187 -12.53 -9.38 5.18
CA HIS A 187 -13.56 -8.90 6.10
C HIS A 187 -13.40 -7.41 6.46
N VAL A 188 -12.18 -6.96 6.75
CA VAL A 188 -11.90 -5.54 7.06
C VAL A 188 -12.20 -4.63 5.87
N VAL A 189 -11.84 -5.03 4.65
CA VAL A 189 -12.13 -4.25 3.43
C VAL A 189 -13.64 -4.10 3.21
N PHE A 190 -14.41 -5.18 3.37
CA PHE A 190 -15.86 -5.13 3.20
C PHE A 190 -16.59 -4.34 4.30
N THR A 191 -16.06 -4.34 5.53
CA THR A 191 -16.63 -3.60 6.67
C THR A 191 -16.16 -2.14 6.77
N LYS A 192 -15.26 -1.69 5.88
CA LYS A 192 -14.68 -0.33 5.83
C LYS A 192 -13.99 0.13 7.14
N ARG A 193 -13.65 -0.78 8.06
CA ARG A 193 -12.93 -0.41 9.30
C ARG A 193 -11.53 0.11 8.98
N GLY A 194 -11.20 1.32 9.42
CA GLY A 194 -9.89 1.95 9.21
C GLY A 194 -9.61 2.44 7.77
N ALA A 195 -10.64 2.65 6.93
CA ALA A 195 -10.49 3.34 5.65
C ALA A 195 -10.78 4.84 5.84
N HIS A 196 -9.74 5.69 5.76
CA HIS A 196 -9.87 7.15 5.70
C HIS A 196 -9.73 7.64 4.25
#